data_AF-A0A838RMG1-F1
#
_entry.id   AF-A0A838RMG1-F1
#
_cell.length_a   1.000
_cell.length_b   1.000
_cell.length_c   1.000
_cell.angle_alpha   90.00
_cell.angle_beta   90.00
_cell.angle_gamma   90.00
#
_symmetry.space_group_name_H-M   'P 1'
#
loop_
_entity.id
_entity.type
_entity.pdbx_description
1 polymer ?
#
loop_
_entity_poly.entity_id
_entity_poly.type
_entity_poly.pdbx_seq_one_letter_code
_entity_poly.pdbx_strand_id
1 'polypeptide(L)' 'DMRMPIMDGWGFARHLKEQKLNIPILVMTAAHNANAWADEIGAQGCIDKPFDVLQLLEAVEKMFD' A
#
# COMPACT_ATOMS: atom_id res chain seq x y z
N ASP A 1 5.04 -1.09 2.57
CA ASP A 1 6.10 -1.66 1.70
C ASP A 1 5.68 -3.07 1.32
N MET A 2 6.00 -3.53 0.12
CA MET A 2 5.65 -4.89 -0.33
C MET A 2 6.71 -5.92 0.04
N ARG A 3 8.00 -5.55 0.09
CA ARG A 3 9.08 -6.51 0.37
C ARG A 3 9.64 -6.26 1.76
N MET A 4 9.10 -6.99 2.74
CA MET A 4 9.48 -6.88 4.15
C MET A 4 9.97 -8.24 4.68
N PRO A 5 10.94 -8.28 5.61
CA PRO A 5 11.70 -9.50 5.94
C PRO A 5 10.94 -10.53 6.78
N ILE A 6 9.88 -10.16 7.49
CA ILE A 6 9.12 -11.06 8.38
C ILE A 6 7.76 -11.42 7.77
N MET A 7 7.02 -10.41 7.35
CA MET A 7 5.74 -10.52 6.67
C MET A 7 5.75 -9.51 5.53
N ASP A 8 5.52 -9.97 4.31
CA ASP A 8 5.44 -9.11 3.13
C ASP A 8 4.08 -8.39 3.04
N GLY A 9 3.96 -7.46 2.09
CA GLY A 9 2.73 -6.67 1.92
C GLY A 9 1.50 -7.52 1.56
N TRP A 10 1.69 -8.58 0.77
CA TRP A 10 0.62 -9.53 0.43
C TRP A 10 0.15 -10.33 1.64
N GLY A 11 1.08 -10.83 2.45
CA GLY A 11 0.79 -11.53 3.70
C GLY A 11 0.05 -10.63 4.70
N PHE A 12 0.46 -9.37 4.81
CA PHE A 12 -0.23 -8.37 5.63
C PHE A 12 -1.68 -8.15 5.16
N ALA A 13 -1.89 -7.89 3.86
CA ALA A 13 -3.23 -7.70 3.31
C ALA A 13 -4.12 -8.95 3.48
N ARG A 14 -3.56 -10.15 3.28
CA ARG A 14 -4.27 -11.41 3.53
C ARG A 14 -4.70 -11.52 5.00
N HIS A 15 -3.82 -11.17 5.93
CA HIS A 15 -4.10 -11.23 7.35
C HIS A 15 -5.23 -10.27 7.78
N LEU A 16 -5.23 -9.03 7.26
CA LEU A 16 -6.33 -8.08 7.49
C LEU A 16 -7.67 -8.64 6.99
N LYS A 17 -7.68 -9.24 5.79
CA LYS A 17 -8.87 -9.88 5.22
C LYS A 17 -9.37 -11.06 6.06
N GLU A 18 -8.47 -11.92 6.53
CA GLU A 18 -8.79 -13.05 7.42
C GLU A 18 -9.41 -12.57 8.74
N GLN A 19 -8.90 -11.46 9.29
CA GLN A 19 -9.44 -10.83 10.50
C GLN A 19 -10.72 -10.01 10.26
N LYS A 20 -11.19 -9.90 9.00
CA LYS A 20 -12.33 -9.06 8.59
C LYS A 20 -12.17 -7.59 8.97
N LEU A 21 -10.93 -7.10 8.96
CA LEU A 21 -10.61 -5.69 9.18
C LEU A 21 -10.68 -4.95 7.85
N ASN A 22 -11.42 -3.86 7.81
CA ASN A 22 -11.52 -2.98 6.64
C ASN A 22 -10.68 -1.72 6.87
N ILE A 23 -9.36 -1.84 6.65
CA ILE A 23 -8.39 -0.77 6.84
C ILE A 23 -7.88 -0.35 5.46
N PRO A 24 -7.95 0.95 5.07
CA PRO A 24 -7.37 1.43 3.82
C PRO A 24 -5.86 1.17 3.77
N ILE A 25 -5.37 0.66 2.63
CA ILE A 25 -3.96 0.35 2.43
C ILE A 25 -3.37 1.30 1.39
N LEU A 26 -2.21 1.88 1.71
CA LEU A 26 -1.35 2.60 0.77
C LEU A 26 -0.08 1.77 0.51
N VAL A 27 0.12 1.33 -0.73
CA VAL A 27 1.33 0.60 -1.12
C VAL A 27 2.49 1.57 -1.31
N MET A 28 3.69 1.17 -0.88
CA MET A 28 4.91 1.96 -1.03
C MET A 28 5.98 1.06 -1.66
N THR A 29 6.49 1.39 -2.85
CA THR A 29 7.48 0.54 -3.53
C THR A 29 8.46 1.35 -4.38
N ALA A 30 9.68 0.86 -4.55
CA ALA A 30 10.66 1.41 -5.48
C ALA A 30 10.54 0.80 -6.90
N ALA A 31 9.60 -0.12 -7.11
CA ALA A 31 9.44 -0.83 -8.38
C ALA A 31 8.43 -0.11 -9.29
N HIS A 32 8.69 -0.10 -10.60
CA HIS A 32 7.85 0.50 -11.65
C HIS A 32 6.40 -0.02 -11.73
N ASN A 33 6.00 -0.96 -10.87
CA ASN A 33 4.72 -1.66 -10.89
C ASN A 33 3.90 -1.45 -9.61
N ALA A 34 4.06 -0.30 -8.93
CA ALA A 34 3.33 0.05 -7.72
C ALA A 34 1.81 -0.09 -7.85
N ASN A 35 1.24 0.36 -8.96
CA ASN A 35 -0.18 0.24 -9.25
C ASN A 35 -0.63 -1.23 -9.34
N ALA A 36 0.10 -2.06 -10.08
CA ALA A 36 -0.24 -3.48 -10.23
C ALA A 36 -0.24 -4.22 -8.88
N TRP A 37 0.72 -3.90 -8.00
CA TRP A 37 0.77 -4.50 -6.66
C TRP A 37 -0.31 -3.97 -5.73
N ALA A 38 -0.67 -2.68 -5.84
CA ALA A 38 -1.80 -2.12 -5.13
C ALA A 38 -3.10 -2.82 -5.53
N ASP A 39 -3.33 -3.01 -6.83
CA ASP A 39 -4.50 -3.70 -7.38
C ASP A 39 -4.59 -5.15 -6.87
N GLU A 40 -3.47 -5.88 -6.88
CA GLU A 40 -3.41 -7.28 -6.43
C GLU A 40 -3.91 -7.49 -4.99
N ILE A 41 -3.63 -6.52 -4.10
CA ILE A 41 -4.01 -6.61 -2.68
C ILE A 41 -5.27 -5.81 -2.36
N GLY A 42 -5.87 -5.13 -3.35
CA GLY A 42 -7.02 -4.24 -3.15
C GLY A 42 -6.69 -3.01 -2.30
N ALA A 43 -5.51 -2.44 -2.48
CA ALA A 43 -5.12 -1.20 -1.82
C ALA A 43 -5.82 0.01 -2.46
N GLN A 44 -6.04 1.06 -1.67
CA GLN A 44 -6.68 2.30 -2.14
C GLN A 44 -5.74 3.18 -2.96
N GLY A 45 -4.44 2.95 -2.88
CA GLY A 45 -3.47 3.69 -3.67
C GLY A 45 -2.04 3.17 -3.51
N CYS A 46 -1.13 3.82 -4.22
CA CYS A 46 0.29 3.59 -4.09
C CYS A 46 1.12 4.88 -4.19
N ILE A 47 2.33 4.83 -3.63
CA ILE A 47 3.35 5.87 -3.75
C ILE A 47 4.71 5.27 -4.07
N ASP A 48 5.39 5.85 -5.06
CA ASP A 48 6.71 5.40 -5.50
C ASP A 48 7.81 5.91 -4.58
N LYS A 49 8.79 5.05 -4.25
CA LYS A 49 10.01 5.43 -3.53
C LYS A 49 11.12 5.86 -4.51
N PRO A 50 11.92 6.89 -4.17
CA PRO A 50 11.79 7.75 -3.00
C PRO A 50 10.64 8.76 -3.17
N PHE A 51 10.04 9.16 -2.04
CA PHE A 51 9.03 10.22 -1.97
C PHE A 51 9.39 11.16 -0.81
N ASP A 52 8.88 12.39 -0.87
CA ASP A 52 8.93 13.35 0.22
C ASP A 52 7.63 13.35 1.06
N VAL A 53 7.63 14.16 2.12
CA VAL A 53 6.49 14.25 3.05
C VAL A 53 5.24 14.81 2.37
N LEU A 54 5.39 15.76 1.45
CA LEU A 54 4.24 16.37 0.76
C LEU A 54 3.58 15.36 -0.18
N GLN A 55 4.36 14.58 -0.91
CA GLN A 55 3.87 13.49 -1.75
C GLN A 55 3.14 12.42 -0.93
N LEU A 56 3.64 12.09 0.26
CA LEU A 56 2.97 11.15 1.16
C LEU A 56 1.62 11.70 1.66
N LEU A 57 1.58 12.97 2.08
CA LEU A 57 0.34 13.61 2.54
C LEU A 57 -0.71 13.65 1.44
N GLU A 58 -0.33 14.05 0.22
CA GLU A 58 -1.24 14.08 -0.93
C GLU A 58 -1.77 12.68 -1.27
N ALA A 59 -0.92 11.65 -1.21
CA ALA A 59 -1.35 10.27 -1.46
C ALA A 59 -2.34 9.78 -0.40
N VAL A 60 -2.15 10.16 0.87
CA VAL A 60 -3.06 9.80 1.97
C VAL A 60 -4.38 10.55 1.86
N GLU A 61 -4.37 11.85 1.56
CA GLU A 61 -5.60 12.65 1.36
C GLU A 61 -6.50 12.02 0.29
N LYS A 62 -5.94 11.66 -0.88
CA LYS A 62 -6.65 11.01 -1.99
C LYS A 62 -7.28 9.66 -1.65
N MET A 63 -6.90 9.00 -0.55
CA MET A 63 -7.50 7.73 -0.15
C MET A 63 -8.86 7.88 0.52
N PHE A 64 -9.21 9.09 0.97
CA PHE A 64 -10.43 9.37 1.73
C PHE A 64 -11.41 10.28 1.00
N ASP A 65 -11.06 10.77 -0.19
CA ASP A 65 -11.94 11.45 -1.14
C ASP A 65 -12.84 10.45 -1.88
#